data_AF-X1UTM7-F1
#
_entry.id   AF-X1UTM7-F1
#
_cell.length_a   1.000
_cell.length_b   1.000
_cell.length_c   1.000
_cell.angle_alpha   90.00
_cell.angle_beta   90.00
_cell.angle_gamma   90.00
#
_symmetry.space_group_name_H-M   'P 1'
#
loop_
_entity.id
_entity.type
_entity.pdbx_description
1 polymer ?
#
loop_
_entity_poly.entity_id
_entity_poly.type
_entity_poly.pdbx_seq_one_letter_code
_entity_poly.pdbx_strand_id
1 'polypeptide(L)'
;MDMFSAVVTEDDVVQAEKNEGKSLRKPHPFIINLCMQRCGCKKTGGVFYIGDMPDDMAASISAGITPVGFVNDRSNESNDEKLRHRALLIEKGARGVFGNFKELESYLKDE
;
A
#
# COMPACT_ATOMS: atom_id res chain seq x y z
N MET A 1 -10.77 -11.54 18.07
CA MET A 1 -10.98 -11.22 16.64
C MET A 1 -9.61 -10.85 16.11
N ASP A 2 -9.01 -11.71 15.29
CA ASP A 2 -7.82 -11.32 14.54
C ASP A 2 -8.25 -10.33 13.46
N MET A 3 -7.73 -9.12 13.52
CA MET A 3 -8.09 -8.02 12.61
C MET A 3 -7.58 -8.26 11.18
N PHE A 4 -6.60 -9.16 11.01
CA PHE A 4 -5.94 -9.44 9.74
C PHE A 4 -6.01 -10.92 9.40
N SER A 5 -6.44 -11.24 8.18
CA SER A 5 -6.50 -12.62 7.68
C SER A 5 -5.13 -13.16 7.25
N ALA A 6 -4.19 -12.28 6.95
CA ALA A 6 -2.80 -12.61 6.68
C ALA A 6 -1.90 -11.45 7.08
N VAL A 7 -0.66 -11.78 7.45
CA VAL A 7 0.43 -10.83 7.65
C VAL A 7 1.62 -11.31 6.83
N VAL A 8 2.26 -10.39 6.14
CA VAL A 8 3.50 -10.62 5.39
C VAL A 8 4.51 -9.60 5.86
N THR A 9 5.74 -10.03 6.12
CA THR A 9 6.79 -9.18 6.71
C THR A 9 8.06 -9.20 5.88
N GLU A 10 9.06 -8.41 6.30
CA GLU A 10 10.39 -8.45 5.71
C GLU A 10 11.05 -9.84 5.80
N ASP A 11 10.70 -10.67 6.80
CA ASP A 11 11.24 -12.03 6.90
C ASP A 11 10.81 -12.89 5.70
N ASP A 12 9.57 -12.73 5.24
CA ASP A 12 9.07 -13.41 4.04
C ASP A 12 9.85 -12.95 2.80
N VAL A 13 10.17 -11.66 2.71
CA VAL A 13 10.96 -11.08 1.62
C VAL A 13 12.38 -11.65 1.63
N VAL A 14 13.06 -11.59 2.77
CA VAL A 14 14.43 -12.10 2.94
C VAL A 14 14.51 -13.58 2.59
N GLN A 15 13.51 -14.37 3.00
CA GLN A 15 13.46 -15.80 2.68
C GLN A 15 13.29 -16.04 1.17
N ALA A 16 12.49 -15.24 0.48
CA ALA A 16 12.32 -15.36 -0.96
C ALA A 16 13.53 -14.85 -1.75
N GLU A 17 14.18 -13.76 -1.31
CA GLU A 17 15.40 -13.22 -1.91
C GLU A 17 16.55 -14.26 -1.89
N LYS A 18 16.67 -15.05 -0.83
CA LYS A 18 17.65 -16.16 -0.75
C LYS A 18 17.45 -17.21 -1.85
N ASN A 19 16.21 -17.45 -2.26
CA ASN A 19 15.89 -18.44 -3.29
C ASN A 19 16.04 -17.86 -4.71
N GLU A 20 15.68 -16.59 -4.89
CA GLU A 20 15.65 -15.93 -6.21
C GLU A 20 16.98 -15.26 -6.59
N GLY A 21 17.85 -14.97 -5.62
CA GLY A 21 19.16 -14.34 -5.86
C GLY A 21 19.07 -12.88 -6.33
N LYS A 22 17.92 -12.22 -6.14
CA LYS A 22 17.67 -10.80 -6.48
C LYS A 22 16.81 -10.15 -5.40
N SER A 23 16.79 -8.82 -5.35
CA SER A 23 15.92 -8.13 -4.39
C SER A 23 14.45 -8.19 -4.78
N LEU A 24 13.59 -8.43 -3.79
CA LEU A 24 12.14 -8.52 -3.91
C LEU A 24 11.42 -7.48 -3.04
N ARG A 25 12.18 -6.53 -2.47
CA ARG A 25 11.66 -5.39 -1.72
C ARG A 25 10.92 -4.42 -2.63
N LYS A 26 10.09 -3.56 -2.05
CA LYS A 26 9.46 -2.45 -2.79
C LYS A 26 10.55 -1.67 -3.55
N PRO A 27 10.30 -1.30 -4.82
CA PRO A 27 9.01 -1.29 -5.52
C PRO A 27 8.58 -2.64 -6.14
N HIS A 28 9.29 -3.73 -5.90
CA HIS A 28 8.86 -5.05 -6.38
C HIS A 28 7.54 -5.48 -5.69
N PRO A 29 6.56 -6.05 -6.43
CA PRO A 29 5.22 -6.33 -5.90
C PRO A 29 5.13 -7.61 -5.03
N PHE A 30 6.26 -8.16 -4.59
CA PHE A 30 6.31 -9.49 -3.96
C PHE A 30 5.46 -9.55 -2.69
N ILE A 31 5.65 -8.60 -1.77
CA ILE A 31 4.95 -8.59 -0.48
C ILE A 31 3.42 -8.48 -0.66
N ILE A 32 2.99 -7.71 -1.66
CA ILE A 32 1.58 -7.52 -2.01
C ILE A 32 1.01 -8.80 -2.60
N ASN A 33 1.68 -9.39 -3.60
CA ASN A 33 1.23 -10.62 -4.24
C ASN A 33 1.14 -11.78 -3.24
N LEU A 34 2.12 -11.91 -2.34
CA LEU A 34 2.12 -12.93 -1.29
C LEU A 34 0.98 -12.69 -0.28
N CYS A 35 0.73 -11.45 0.11
CA CYS A 35 -0.37 -11.12 1.01
C CYS A 35 -1.73 -11.44 0.38
N MET A 36 -1.94 -11.04 -0.88
CA MET A 36 -3.14 -11.38 -1.64
C MET A 36 -3.34 -12.89 -1.74
N GLN A 37 -2.27 -13.65 -2.02
CA GLN A 37 -2.31 -15.11 -2.07
C GLN A 37 -2.73 -15.71 -0.72
N ARG A 38 -2.16 -15.26 0.40
CA ARG A 38 -2.50 -15.74 1.75
C ARG A 38 -3.94 -15.37 2.15
N CYS A 39 -4.42 -14.21 1.72
CA CYS A 39 -5.81 -13.80 1.92
C CYS A 39 -6.82 -14.51 0.99
N GLY A 40 -6.36 -15.25 -0.02
CA GLY A 40 -7.24 -15.85 -1.03
C GLY A 40 -7.88 -14.83 -1.98
N CYS A 41 -7.31 -13.62 -2.06
CA CYS A 41 -7.81 -12.56 -2.94
C CYS A 41 -7.47 -12.86 -4.40
N LYS A 42 -8.48 -12.80 -5.28
CA LYS A 42 -8.25 -12.82 -6.72
C LYS A 42 -7.88 -11.42 -7.20
N LYS A 43 -7.08 -11.31 -8.27
CA LYS A 43 -6.75 -10.04 -8.95
C LYS A 43 -7.94 -9.46 -9.74
N THR A 44 -9.13 -9.51 -9.16
CA THR A 44 -10.34 -8.88 -9.70
C THR A 44 -10.53 -7.55 -8.98
N GLY A 45 -11.16 -6.57 -9.64
CA GLY A 45 -11.35 -5.22 -9.09
C GLY A 45 -11.87 -5.20 -7.65
N GLY A 46 -11.55 -4.13 -6.91
CA GLY A 46 -11.89 -3.98 -5.49
C GLY A 46 -10.78 -4.37 -4.51
N VAL A 47 -9.53 -4.50 -4.97
CA VAL A 47 -8.35 -4.63 -4.09
C VAL A 47 -7.60 -3.31 -4.05
N PHE A 48 -7.45 -2.77 -2.85
CA PHE A 48 -6.74 -1.52 -2.60
C PHE A 48 -5.48 -1.79 -1.76
N TYR A 49 -4.40 -1.10 -2.09
CA TYR A 49 -3.22 -1.04 -1.24
C TYR A 49 -3.15 0.33 -0.59
N ILE A 50 -3.11 0.37 0.74
CA ILE A 50 -3.04 1.60 1.52
C ILE A 50 -1.62 1.74 2.06
N GLY A 51 -0.93 2.84 1.71
CA GLY A 51 0.44 3.10 2.14
C GLY A 51 0.77 4.59 2.17
N ASP A 52 1.84 4.94 2.87
CA ASP A 52 2.31 6.31 3.02
C ASP A 52 3.60 6.58 2.22
N MET A 53 4.24 5.56 1.64
CA MET A 53 5.50 5.76 0.93
C MET A 53 5.32 5.77 -0.60
N PRO A 54 6.17 6.49 -1.35
CA PRO A 54 6.22 6.43 -2.82
C PRO A 54 6.36 5.02 -3.41
N ASP A 55 7.14 4.16 -2.75
CA ASP A 55 7.43 2.80 -3.21
C ASP A 55 6.24 1.85 -3.00
N ASP A 56 5.35 2.13 -2.05
CA ASP A 56 4.04 1.48 -1.90
C ASP A 56 3.18 1.66 -3.14
N MET A 57 3.14 2.90 -3.68
CA MET A 57 2.36 3.21 -4.86
C MET A 57 2.93 2.47 -6.07
N ALA A 58 4.26 2.47 -6.23
CA ALA A 58 4.93 1.74 -7.30
C ALA A 58 4.73 0.22 -7.19
N ALA A 59 4.79 -0.34 -5.97
CA ALA A 59 4.59 -1.77 -5.74
C ALA A 59 3.16 -2.21 -6.02
N SER A 60 2.17 -1.42 -5.63
CA SER A 60 0.75 -1.74 -5.85
C SER A 60 0.35 -1.62 -7.32
N ILE A 61 0.86 -0.61 -8.04
CA ILE A 61 0.74 -0.53 -9.51
C ILE A 61 1.38 -1.76 -10.15
N SER A 62 2.57 -2.15 -9.74
CA SER A 62 3.26 -3.34 -10.25
C SER A 62 2.53 -4.65 -9.93
N ALA A 63 1.78 -4.70 -8.83
CA ALA A 63 0.94 -5.83 -8.46
C ALA A 63 -0.37 -5.88 -9.27
N GLY A 64 -0.77 -4.77 -9.89
CA GLY A 64 -2.01 -4.60 -10.65
C GLY A 64 -3.23 -4.31 -9.77
N ILE A 65 -3.04 -3.61 -8.65
CA ILE A 65 -4.13 -3.24 -7.71
C ILE A 65 -4.15 -1.72 -7.48
N THR A 66 -5.23 -1.21 -6.88
CA THR A 66 -5.45 0.24 -6.75
C THR A 66 -4.60 0.84 -5.61
N PRO A 67 -3.64 1.74 -5.90
CA PRO A 67 -2.90 2.47 -4.87
C PRO A 67 -3.75 3.53 -4.19
N VAL A 68 -3.70 3.60 -2.86
CA VAL A 68 -4.31 4.65 -2.03
C VAL A 68 -3.28 5.17 -1.05
N GLY A 69 -3.08 6.49 -1.05
CA GLY A 69 -2.17 7.15 -0.13
C GLY A 69 -2.81 7.42 1.23
N PHE A 70 -2.01 7.39 2.28
CA PHE A 70 -2.43 7.82 3.62
C PHE A 70 -1.40 8.77 4.23
N VAL A 71 -1.85 9.95 4.66
CA VAL A 71 -1.00 10.98 5.30
C VAL A 71 -1.69 11.46 6.56
N ASN A 72 -1.22 11.03 7.73
CA ASN A 72 -1.89 11.27 9.00
C ASN A 72 -2.04 12.78 9.33
N ASP A 73 -3.28 13.29 9.28
CA ASP A 73 -3.54 14.71 9.52
C ASP A 73 -3.21 15.16 10.94
N ARG A 74 -3.16 14.21 11.89
CA ARG A 74 -2.83 14.47 13.30
C ARG A 74 -1.33 14.39 13.60
N SER A 75 -0.48 14.13 12.60
CA SER A 75 0.97 14.16 12.80
C SER A 75 1.41 15.59 13.18
N ASN A 76 2.56 15.69 13.86
CA ASN A 76 3.17 16.96 14.23
C ASN A 76 3.86 17.67 13.04
N GLU A 77 3.78 17.10 11.85
CA GLU A 77 4.32 17.69 10.63
C GLU A 77 3.56 18.96 10.28
N SER A 78 4.27 19.90 9.67
CA SER A 78 3.69 21.13 9.15
C SER A 78 2.68 20.83 8.03
N ASN A 79 1.74 21.75 7.83
CA ASN A 79 0.78 21.63 6.72
C ASN A 79 1.50 21.56 5.36
N ASP A 80 2.61 22.27 5.19
CA ASP A 80 3.39 22.27 3.95
C ASP A 80 4.09 20.92 3.69
N GLU A 81 4.53 20.22 4.74
CA GLU A 81 5.07 18.86 4.62
C GLU A 81 3.97 17.88 4.24
N LYS A 82 2.81 17.94 4.89
CA LYS A 82 1.64 17.10 4.57
C LYS A 82 1.17 17.32 3.14
N LEU A 83 1.09 18.57 2.68
CA LEU A 83 0.69 18.90 1.30
C LEU A 83 1.70 18.36 0.28
N ARG A 84 2.99 18.51 0.55
CA ARG A 84 4.05 17.96 -0.31
C ARG A 84 4.00 16.44 -0.36
N HIS A 85 3.78 15.79 0.78
CA HIS A 85 3.67 14.34 0.86
C HIS A 85 2.44 13.80 0.10
N ARG A 86 1.27 14.43 0.29
CA ARG A 86 0.05 14.13 -0.46
C ARG A 86 0.28 14.27 -1.97
N ALA A 87 0.89 15.37 -2.40
CA ALA A 87 1.20 15.60 -3.82
C ALA A 87 2.15 14.54 -4.38
N LEU A 88 3.17 14.15 -3.62
CA LEU A 88 4.10 13.09 -4.00
C LEU A 88 3.41 11.75 -4.18
N LEU A 89 2.50 11.37 -3.29
CA LEU A 89 1.76 10.10 -3.41
C LEU A 89 0.86 10.09 -4.66
N ILE A 90 0.17 11.19 -4.94
CA ILE A 90 -0.61 11.35 -6.18
C ILE A 90 0.28 11.24 -7.42
N GLU A 91 1.44 11.92 -7.43
CA GLU A 91 2.41 11.84 -8.53
C GLU A 91 2.89 10.40 -8.77
N LYS A 92 3.03 9.61 -7.71
CA LYS A 92 3.41 8.19 -7.78
C LYS A 92 2.25 7.25 -8.08
N GLY A 93 1.08 7.80 -8.35
CA GLY A 93 -0.07 7.09 -8.89
C GLY A 93 -1.16 6.75 -7.89
N ALA A 94 -1.09 7.24 -6.64
CA ALA A 94 -2.20 7.11 -5.70
C ALA A 94 -3.50 7.65 -6.32
N ARG A 95 -4.58 6.86 -6.22
CA ARG A 95 -5.91 7.27 -6.72
C ARG A 95 -6.58 8.32 -5.83
N GLY A 96 -6.25 8.30 -4.54
CA GLY A 96 -6.66 9.28 -3.55
C GLY A 96 -5.68 9.26 -2.38
N VAL A 97 -5.62 10.36 -1.62
CA VAL A 97 -4.83 10.44 -0.39
C VAL A 97 -5.69 10.96 0.75
N PHE A 98 -5.77 10.19 1.82
CA PHE A 98 -6.66 10.45 2.96
C PHE A 98 -5.86 10.64 4.23
N GLY A 99 -6.36 11.47 5.15
CA GLY A 99 -5.63 11.74 6.39
C GLY A 99 -6.23 11.16 7.65
N ASN A 100 -7.38 10.49 7.52
CA ASN A 100 -8.01 9.75 8.58
C ASN A 100 -8.82 8.56 8.03
N PHE A 101 -9.08 7.58 8.89
CA PHE A 101 -9.81 6.37 8.51
C PHE A 101 -11.26 6.63 8.12
N LYS A 102 -11.90 7.71 8.60
CA LYS A 102 -13.29 8.03 8.26
C LYS A 102 -13.44 8.44 6.79
N GLU A 103 -12.53 9.31 6.32
CA GLU A 103 -12.46 9.69 4.91
C GLU A 103 -12.13 8.50 4.01
N LEU A 104 -11.13 7.71 4.42
CA LEU A 104 -10.72 6.51 3.69
C LEU A 104 -11.88 5.50 3.58
N GLU A 105 -12.57 5.22 4.68
CA GLU A 105 -13.71 4.30 4.70
C GLU A 105 -14.85 4.79 3.83
N SER A 106 -15.11 6.10 3.80
CA SER A 106 -16.15 6.68 2.94
C SER A 106 -15.82 6.48 1.47
N TYR A 107 -14.57 6.74 1.07
CA TYR A 107 -14.11 6.53 -0.30
C TYR A 107 -14.20 5.05 -0.73
N LEU A 108 -13.80 4.12 0.13
CA LEU A 108 -13.80 2.69 -0.20
C LEU A 108 -15.20 2.08 -0.33
N LYS A 109 -16.24 2.72 0.22
CA LYS A 109 -17.63 2.28 0.08
C LYS A 109 -18.27 2.70 -1.25
N ASP A 110 -17.72 3.70 -1.90
CA ASP A 110 -18.25 4.28 -3.13
C ASP A 110 -17.65 3.65 -4.41
N GLU A 111 -16.63 2.79 -4.27
CA GLU A 111 -15.95 2.05 -5.35
C GLU A 111 -16.38 0.57 -5.42
#